data_AF-A0A6I6JE10-F1
#
_entry.id   AF-A0A6I6JE10-F1
#
_cell.length_a   1.000
_cell.length_b   1.000
_cell.length_c   1.000
_cell.angle_alpha   90.00
_cell.angle_beta   90.00
_cell.angle_gamma   90.00
#
_symmetry.space_group_name_H-M   'P 1'
#
loop_
_entity.id
_entity.type
_entity.pdbx_description
1 polymer ?
#
loop_
_entity_poly.entity_id
_entity_poly.type
_entity_poly.pdbx_seq_one_letter_code
_entity_poly.pdbx_strand_id
1 'polypeptide(L)'
;MNWPAYVAMDAVPSGSSVLLYGAGGRGGRALELLKALNPGVTVLGFVDSFKRGRWQGLPVHAPEDILTGALGADFVIVTTFDFIPVLTRLDHALGEKLLVGDIPMPERKHAIISHGLKAIYLVMPKVASTTLEVALAAASPTPIEVIQEADLSACPRDYFSFTFVRNPYDRMVSIFRHEANNFNRNVYRPAMEWLGRDPADFANFVEFVHRLPDGIADIHVRSQHRLLEGVEETVGLDFAGHLESLNEDFARVAERLEIPSDLGHITKSKRGHYRDYCTPKLLALIGERYRRDFELFGYELEA
;
A
#
# COMPACT_ATOMS: atom_id res chain seq x y z
N MET A 1 -21.91 7.51 2.36
CA MET A 1 -21.14 6.91 3.45
C MET A 1 -20.00 7.85 3.79
N ASN A 2 -19.95 8.33 5.03
CA ASN A 2 -18.68 8.79 5.59
C ASN A 2 -17.94 7.51 5.95
N TRP A 3 -16.77 7.28 5.34
CA TRP A 3 -15.95 6.15 5.74
C TRP A 3 -15.67 6.25 7.25
N PRO A 4 -15.62 5.13 8.00
CA PRO A 4 -15.36 5.21 9.43
C PRO A 4 -14.07 6.00 9.67
N ALA A 5 -14.06 6.81 10.72
CA ALA A 5 -12.96 7.72 10.97
C ALA A 5 -11.66 6.93 11.15
N TYR A 6 -10.61 7.39 10.47
CA TYR A 6 -9.28 6.85 10.68
C TYR A 6 -8.73 7.33 12.01
N VAL A 7 -8.06 6.43 12.73
CA VAL A 7 -7.47 6.73 14.03
C VAL A 7 -6.05 6.19 14.06
N ALA A 8 -5.09 7.08 14.33
CA ALA A 8 -3.74 6.65 14.70
C ALA A 8 -3.81 5.94 16.07
N MET A 9 -2.97 4.92 16.28
CA MET A 9 -3.08 4.09 17.49
C MET A 9 -2.85 4.91 18.78
N ASP A 10 -2.03 5.95 18.71
CA ASP A 10 -1.79 6.92 19.79
C ASP A 10 -2.92 7.95 19.98
N ALA A 11 -3.76 8.16 18.97
CA ALA A 11 -4.89 9.08 19.00
C ALA A 11 -6.21 8.44 19.49
N VAL A 12 -6.24 7.13 19.71
CA VAL A 12 -7.40 6.46 20.33
C VAL A 12 -7.63 7.05 21.74
N PRO A 13 -8.87 7.40 22.14
CA PRO A 13 -9.10 7.98 23.47
C PRO A 13 -8.58 7.08 24.60
N SER A 14 -7.66 7.60 25.41
CA SER A 14 -7.11 6.87 26.55
C SER A 14 -8.21 6.58 27.60
N GLY A 15 -8.15 5.40 28.22
CA GLY A 15 -9.16 4.91 29.16
C GLY A 15 -10.32 4.16 28.50
N SER A 16 -10.41 4.18 27.17
CA SER A 16 -11.41 3.42 26.42
C SER A 16 -11.08 1.94 26.33
N SER A 17 -12.13 1.15 26.17
CA SER A 17 -12.10 -0.27 25.85
C SER A 17 -12.31 -0.50 24.36
N VAL A 18 -11.51 -1.36 23.74
CA VAL A 18 -11.57 -1.59 22.28
C VAL A 18 -11.56 -3.06 21.90
N LEU A 19 -12.18 -3.37 20.76
CA LEU A 19 -12.03 -4.63 20.04
C LEU A 19 -11.27 -4.40 18.73
N LEU A 20 -10.40 -5.34 18.36
CA LEU A 20 -9.67 -5.30 17.10
C LEU A 20 -10.32 -6.24 16.08
N TYR A 21 -10.88 -5.69 14.99
CA TYR A 21 -11.45 -6.51 13.92
C TYR A 21 -10.33 -6.98 12.97
N GLY A 22 -10.05 -8.28 12.99
CA GLY A 22 -9.00 -9.00 12.25
C GLY A 22 -7.99 -9.67 13.18
N ALA A 23 -8.12 -10.98 13.43
CA ALA A 23 -7.18 -11.75 14.27
C ALA A 23 -6.01 -12.29 13.43
N GLY A 24 -5.27 -11.41 12.76
CA GLY A 24 -4.16 -11.75 11.87
C GLY A 24 -2.95 -10.83 12.07
N GLY A 25 -1.98 -10.87 11.14
CA GLY A 25 -0.74 -10.08 11.27
C GLY A 25 -1.00 -8.60 11.55
N ARG A 26 -1.95 -7.98 10.82
CA ARG A 26 -2.30 -6.57 11.04
C ARG A 26 -2.93 -6.30 12.42
N GLY A 27 -3.83 -7.17 12.87
CA GLY A 27 -4.43 -7.05 14.20
C GLY A 27 -3.43 -7.20 15.34
N GLY A 28 -2.44 -8.08 15.18
CA GLY A 28 -1.37 -8.24 16.19
C GLY A 28 -0.50 -7.01 16.26
N ARG A 29 -0.15 -6.46 15.10
CA ARG A 29 0.58 -5.21 15.05
C ARG A 29 -0.20 -4.06 15.69
N ALA A 30 -1.51 -3.98 15.45
CA ALA A 30 -2.37 -2.99 16.11
C ALA A 30 -2.35 -3.16 17.63
N LEU A 31 -2.42 -4.40 18.14
CA LEU A 31 -2.32 -4.69 19.57
C LEU A 31 -0.97 -4.26 20.16
N GLU A 32 0.14 -4.56 19.47
CA GLU A 32 1.48 -4.12 19.88
C GLU A 32 1.59 -2.59 19.93
N LEU A 33 1.12 -1.91 18.89
CA LEU A 33 1.16 -0.45 18.80
C LEU A 33 0.30 0.21 19.88
N LEU A 34 -0.92 -0.27 20.14
CA LEU A 34 -1.76 0.24 21.22
C LEU A 34 -1.06 0.05 22.58
N LYS A 35 -0.47 -1.11 22.84
CA LYS A 35 0.28 -1.34 24.09
C LYS A 35 1.49 -0.41 24.23
N ALA A 36 2.19 -0.14 23.14
CA ALA A 36 3.42 0.65 23.16
C ALA A 36 3.15 2.17 23.20
N LEU A 37 2.20 2.63 22.40
CA LEU A 37 1.93 4.05 22.16
C LEU A 37 0.79 4.59 23.02
N ASN A 38 -0.15 3.74 23.43
CA ASN A 38 -1.36 4.14 24.14
C ASN A 38 -1.77 3.12 25.22
N PRO A 39 -0.94 2.91 26.25
CA PRO A 39 -1.16 1.86 27.27
C PRO A 39 -2.42 2.09 28.12
N GLY A 40 -3.05 3.27 28.04
CA GLY A 40 -4.32 3.55 28.70
C GLY A 40 -5.54 2.92 28.02
N VAL A 41 -5.39 2.40 26.80
CA VAL A 41 -6.46 1.69 26.08
C VAL A 41 -6.51 0.22 26.49
N THR A 42 -7.69 -0.26 26.85
CA THR A 42 -7.91 -1.68 27.19
C THR A 42 -8.38 -2.46 25.98
N VAL A 43 -7.56 -3.38 25.47
CA VAL A 43 -7.98 -4.27 24.37
C VAL A 43 -8.70 -5.49 24.93
N LEU A 44 -10.02 -5.56 24.71
CA LEU A 44 -10.88 -6.62 25.21
C LEU A 44 -10.71 -7.94 24.47
N GLY A 45 -10.34 -7.88 23.18
CA GLY A 45 -10.26 -9.04 22.32
C GLY A 45 -10.15 -8.69 20.85
N PHE A 46 -10.15 -9.75 20.05
CA PHE A 46 -10.25 -9.66 18.60
C PHE A 46 -11.65 -10.06 18.15
N VAL A 47 -12.04 -9.59 16.97
CA VAL A 47 -13.20 -10.06 16.24
C VAL A 47 -12.75 -10.51 14.87
N ASP A 48 -13.20 -11.68 14.42
CA ASP A 48 -12.77 -12.23 13.14
C ASP A 48 -13.92 -13.00 12.48
N SER A 49 -14.09 -12.87 11.16
CA SER A 49 -15.16 -13.58 10.44
C SER A 49 -14.99 -15.10 10.47
N PHE A 50 -13.74 -15.59 10.53
CA PHE A 50 -13.42 -17.01 10.33
C PHE A 50 -12.75 -17.65 11.54
N LYS A 51 -12.00 -16.88 12.34
CA LYS A 51 -11.27 -17.39 13.51
C LYS A 51 -12.14 -17.32 14.77
N ARG A 52 -11.96 -18.28 15.68
CA ARG A 52 -12.61 -18.35 17.00
C ARG A 52 -11.59 -18.81 18.03
N GLY A 53 -11.89 -18.63 19.32
CA GLY A 53 -11.03 -19.10 20.42
C GLY A 53 -10.15 -18.00 20.99
N ARG A 54 -8.83 -18.16 20.99
CA ARG A 54 -7.88 -17.15 21.48
C ARG A 54 -6.76 -16.88 20.46
N TRP A 55 -6.30 -15.63 20.42
CA TRP A 55 -5.16 -15.21 19.60
C TRP A 55 -4.34 -14.15 20.32
N GLN A 56 -3.02 -14.29 20.33
CA GLN A 56 -2.09 -13.51 21.17
C GLN A 56 -2.55 -13.37 22.63
N GLY A 57 -3.12 -14.44 23.19
CA GLY A 57 -3.60 -14.49 24.56
C GLY A 57 -4.96 -13.81 24.81
N LEU A 58 -5.58 -13.17 23.83
CA LEU A 58 -6.89 -12.52 23.94
C LEU A 58 -8.00 -13.35 23.27
N PRO A 59 -9.27 -13.23 23.69
CA PRO A 59 -10.39 -13.94 23.04
C PRO A 59 -10.62 -13.45 21.60
N VAL A 60 -11.13 -14.34 20.74
CA VAL A 60 -11.55 -14.03 19.36
C VAL A 60 -13.04 -14.31 19.23
N HIS A 61 -13.80 -13.25 18.98
CA HIS A 61 -15.25 -13.24 18.89
C HIS A 61 -15.76 -13.28 17.44
N ALA A 62 -17.02 -13.64 17.28
CA ALA A 62 -17.71 -13.53 16.01
C ALA A 62 -18.19 -12.08 15.78
N PRO A 63 -18.31 -11.60 14.52
CA PRO A 63 -18.86 -10.28 14.25
C PRO A 63 -20.26 -10.05 14.85
N GLU A 64 -21.06 -11.11 14.95
CA GLU A 64 -22.41 -11.09 15.54
C GLU A 64 -22.38 -10.75 17.04
N ASP A 65 -21.31 -11.08 17.75
CA ASP A 65 -21.16 -10.80 19.18
C ASP A 65 -20.99 -9.29 19.46
N ILE A 66 -20.42 -8.54 18.51
CA ILE A 66 -20.36 -7.08 18.60
C ILE A 66 -21.75 -6.48 18.38
N LEU A 67 -22.48 -6.96 17.36
CA LEU A 67 -23.76 -6.39 16.93
C LEU A 67 -24.84 -6.48 18.01
N THR A 68 -24.72 -7.45 18.92
CA THR A 68 -25.62 -7.61 20.06
C THR A 68 -25.26 -6.72 21.25
N GLY A 69 -24.15 -5.98 21.19
CA GLY A 69 -23.64 -5.15 22.30
C GLY A 69 -23.02 -5.95 23.45
N ALA A 70 -22.92 -7.28 23.32
CA ALA A 70 -22.55 -8.19 24.39
C ALA A 70 -21.10 -8.00 24.90
N LEU A 71 -20.24 -7.37 24.10
CA LEU A 71 -18.82 -7.24 24.39
C LEU A 71 -18.42 -5.92 25.06
N GLY A 72 -19.33 -4.94 25.14
CA GLY A 72 -19.14 -3.72 25.94
C GLY A 72 -17.98 -2.80 25.53
N ALA A 73 -17.44 -2.92 24.32
CA ALA A 73 -16.35 -2.06 23.84
C ALA A 73 -16.85 -0.64 23.51
N ASP A 74 -16.05 0.37 23.85
CA ASP A 74 -16.29 1.75 23.44
C ASP A 74 -16.09 1.93 21.93
N PHE A 75 -15.04 1.29 21.39
CA PHE A 75 -14.73 1.32 19.96
C PHE A 75 -14.41 -0.07 19.38
N VAL A 76 -14.66 -0.21 18.09
CA VAL A 76 -14.17 -1.34 17.28
C VAL A 76 -13.19 -0.76 16.27
N ILE A 77 -11.94 -1.21 16.31
CA ILE A 77 -10.90 -0.76 15.40
C ILE A 77 -10.74 -1.82 14.30
N VAL A 78 -11.08 -1.44 13.06
CA VAL A 78 -10.86 -2.24 11.87
C VAL A 78 -9.38 -2.26 11.54
N THR A 79 -8.79 -3.46 11.54
CA THR A 79 -7.37 -3.67 11.27
C THR A 79 -7.11 -4.31 9.90
N THR A 80 -8.17 -4.84 9.26
CA THR A 80 -8.15 -5.43 7.93
C THR A 80 -9.47 -5.20 7.19
N PHE A 81 -9.41 -5.19 5.85
CA PHE A 81 -10.55 -4.99 4.96
C PHE A 81 -10.99 -6.25 4.21
N ASP A 82 -10.49 -7.41 4.62
CA ASP A 82 -10.68 -8.68 3.90
C ASP A 82 -12.16 -9.12 3.76
N PHE A 83 -13.08 -8.48 4.49
CA PHE A 83 -14.49 -8.86 4.46
C PHE A 83 -15.45 -7.65 4.53
N ILE A 84 -15.47 -6.88 3.43
CA ILE A 84 -16.33 -5.68 3.27
C ILE A 84 -17.79 -5.91 3.69
N PRO A 85 -18.48 -7.00 3.33
CA PRO A 85 -19.89 -7.18 3.72
C PRO A 85 -20.13 -7.21 5.24
N VAL A 86 -19.16 -7.67 6.03
CA VAL A 86 -19.25 -7.63 7.49
C VAL A 86 -18.94 -6.23 8.01
N LEU A 87 -17.87 -5.60 7.50
CA LEU A 87 -17.48 -4.25 7.90
C LEU A 87 -18.60 -3.24 7.66
N THR A 88 -19.31 -3.37 6.55
CA THR A 88 -20.51 -2.59 6.26
C THR A 88 -21.60 -2.76 7.32
N ARG A 89 -21.89 -4.00 7.73
CA ARG A 89 -22.90 -4.27 8.76
C ARG A 89 -22.48 -3.67 10.10
N LEU A 90 -21.20 -3.76 10.43
CA LEU A 90 -20.63 -3.14 11.62
C LEU A 90 -20.72 -1.61 11.56
N ASP A 91 -20.42 -0.98 10.42
CA ASP A 91 -20.50 0.47 10.25
C ASP A 91 -21.92 1.00 10.50
N HIS A 92 -22.92 0.35 9.89
CA HIS A 92 -24.31 0.72 10.10
C HIS A 92 -24.77 0.55 11.56
N ALA A 93 -24.25 -0.46 12.26
CA ALA A 93 -24.64 -0.75 13.63
C ALA A 93 -23.90 0.12 14.67
N LEU A 94 -22.66 0.48 14.39
CA LEU A 94 -21.75 1.10 15.37
C LEU A 94 -21.54 2.59 15.12
N GLY A 95 -21.72 3.07 13.89
CA GLY A 95 -21.49 4.46 13.50
C GLY A 95 -20.10 4.94 13.92
N GLU A 96 -20.04 6.05 14.67
CA GLU A 96 -18.80 6.67 15.14
C GLU A 96 -17.95 5.77 16.06
N LYS A 97 -18.51 4.67 16.57
CA LYS A 97 -17.75 3.68 17.36
C LYS A 97 -16.89 2.76 16.50
N LEU A 98 -17.16 2.67 15.19
CA LEU A 98 -16.30 1.95 14.26
C LEU A 98 -15.20 2.89 13.78
N LEU A 99 -13.96 2.55 14.09
CA LEU A 99 -12.78 3.28 13.66
C LEU A 99 -11.97 2.42 12.72
N VAL A 100 -11.20 3.03 11.82
CA VAL A 100 -10.19 2.31 11.06
C VAL A 100 -8.82 2.64 11.61
N GLY A 101 -8.09 1.61 12.03
CA GLY A 101 -6.76 1.81 12.59
C GLY A 101 -5.73 2.16 11.53
N ASP A 102 -5.00 3.25 11.73
CA ASP A 102 -3.74 3.49 11.02
C ASP A 102 -2.63 2.65 11.68
N ILE A 103 -2.35 1.52 11.04
CA ILE A 103 -1.45 0.50 11.58
C ILE A 103 -0.24 0.43 10.64
N PRO A 104 0.84 1.18 10.93
CA PRO A 104 2.07 1.07 10.16
C PRO A 104 2.63 -0.36 10.30
N MET A 105 2.73 -1.04 9.16
CA MET A 105 3.43 -2.32 9.07
C MET A 105 4.94 -2.07 9.00
N PRO A 106 5.79 -2.94 9.59
CA PRO A 106 7.21 -2.91 9.31
C PRO A 106 7.43 -3.00 7.80
N GLU A 107 8.28 -2.13 7.27
CA GLU A 107 8.38 -1.89 5.83
C GLU A 107 9.07 -3.04 5.11
N ARG A 108 8.28 -4.04 4.78
CA ARG A 108 8.69 -5.15 3.92
C ARG A 108 8.73 -4.63 2.49
N LYS A 109 9.91 -4.68 1.88
CA LYS A 109 10.14 -4.14 0.53
C LYS A 109 10.01 -5.24 -0.49
N HIS A 110 9.35 -4.95 -1.60
CA HIS A 110 9.48 -5.80 -2.78
C HIS A 110 10.81 -5.44 -3.44
N ALA A 111 11.75 -6.37 -3.45
CA ALA A 111 13.08 -6.17 -4.02
C ALA A 111 13.48 -7.33 -4.91
N ILE A 112 14.28 -7.02 -5.93
CA ILE A 112 15.00 -7.98 -6.75
C ILE A 112 16.48 -7.82 -6.45
N ILE A 113 17.13 -8.89 -6.02
CA ILE A 113 18.55 -8.89 -5.65
C ILE A 113 19.32 -9.74 -6.65
N SER A 114 20.37 -9.16 -7.23
CA SER A 114 21.37 -9.90 -8.00
C SER A 114 22.71 -9.85 -7.28
N HIS A 115 23.11 -10.96 -6.68
CA HIS A 115 24.45 -11.08 -6.09
C HIS A 115 25.55 -11.07 -7.15
N GLY A 116 25.29 -11.64 -8.32
CA GLY A 116 26.22 -11.65 -9.45
C GLY A 116 26.53 -10.26 -10.02
N LEU A 117 25.55 -9.36 -10.07
CA LEU A 117 25.72 -7.97 -10.48
C LEU A 117 26.00 -7.02 -9.30
N LYS A 118 25.92 -7.52 -8.06
CA LYS A 118 25.89 -6.71 -6.84
C LYS A 118 24.87 -5.57 -6.93
N ALA A 119 23.63 -5.91 -7.23
CA ALA A 119 22.56 -4.95 -7.47
C ALA A 119 21.30 -5.26 -6.64
N ILE A 120 20.62 -4.20 -6.19
CA ILE A 120 19.32 -4.27 -5.51
C ILE A 120 18.35 -3.36 -6.27
N TYR A 121 17.37 -3.97 -6.94
CA TYR A 121 16.27 -3.23 -7.55
C TYR A 121 15.06 -3.22 -6.61
N LEU A 122 14.73 -2.04 -6.09
CA LEU A 122 13.54 -1.81 -5.25
C LEU A 122 12.32 -1.69 -6.17
N VAL A 123 11.45 -2.69 -6.13
CA VAL A 123 10.39 -2.87 -7.11
C VAL A 123 9.22 -1.94 -6.81
N MET A 124 9.07 -0.90 -7.64
CA MET A 124 7.91 -0.03 -7.60
C MET A 124 6.76 -0.58 -8.46
N PRO A 125 5.51 -0.60 -7.98
CA PRO A 125 4.40 -0.99 -8.83
C PRO A 125 4.11 0.03 -9.93
N LYS A 126 3.79 -0.50 -11.13
CA LYS A 126 3.33 0.26 -12.31
C LYS A 126 4.40 1.13 -12.98
N VAL A 127 5.68 0.79 -12.83
CA VAL A 127 6.83 1.46 -13.48
C VAL A 127 7.52 0.61 -14.55
N ALA A 128 6.78 -0.31 -15.18
CA ALA A 128 7.35 -1.35 -16.06
C ALA A 128 8.34 -2.29 -15.32
N SER A 129 8.08 -2.54 -14.04
CA SER A 129 8.91 -3.39 -13.19
C SER A 129 9.16 -4.79 -13.74
N THR A 130 8.18 -5.41 -14.40
CA THR A 130 8.35 -6.72 -15.05
C THR A 130 9.37 -6.67 -16.19
N THR A 131 9.43 -5.58 -16.96
CA THR A 131 10.44 -5.41 -18.01
C THR A 131 11.84 -5.28 -17.41
N LEU A 132 11.98 -4.50 -16.34
CA LEU A 132 13.24 -4.33 -15.62
C LEU A 132 13.71 -5.63 -14.95
N GLU A 133 12.79 -6.41 -14.37
CA GLU A 133 13.07 -7.74 -13.82
C GLU A 133 13.63 -8.68 -14.89
N VAL A 134 12.98 -8.75 -16.06
CA VAL A 134 13.44 -9.60 -17.17
C VAL A 134 14.83 -9.17 -17.66
N ALA A 135 15.08 -7.86 -17.79
CA ALA A 135 16.38 -7.34 -18.20
C ALA A 135 17.49 -7.71 -17.20
N LEU A 136 17.24 -7.51 -15.90
CA LEU A 136 18.17 -7.91 -14.84
C LEU A 136 18.40 -9.42 -14.80
N ALA A 137 17.33 -10.22 -14.92
CA ALA A 137 17.43 -11.68 -14.92
C ALA A 137 18.26 -12.19 -16.10
N ALA A 138 18.10 -11.59 -17.27
CA ALA A 138 18.82 -11.98 -18.48
C ALA A 138 20.32 -11.61 -18.42
N ALA A 139 20.65 -10.50 -17.77
CA ALA A 139 22.03 -10.02 -17.68
C ALA A 139 22.79 -10.56 -16.45
N SER A 140 22.09 -11.03 -15.43
CA SER A 140 22.72 -11.50 -14.19
C SER A 140 23.45 -12.83 -14.40
N PRO A 141 24.72 -12.96 -13.97
CA PRO A 141 25.50 -14.20 -14.13
C PRO A 141 25.05 -15.30 -13.15
N THR A 142 24.30 -14.94 -12.11
CA THR A 142 23.65 -15.86 -11.17
C THR A 142 22.14 -15.64 -11.19
N PRO A 143 21.33 -16.61 -10.73
CA PRO A 143 19.90 -16.37 -10.53
C PRO A 143 19.65 -15.12 -9.67
N ILE A 144 18.64 -14.34 -10.06
CA ILE A 144 18.14 -13.23 -9.25
C ILE A 144 17.21 -13.74 -8.16
N GLU A 145 17.14 -13.04 -7.04
CA GLU A 145 16.20 -13.30 -5.96
C GLU A 145 15.05 -12.30 -6.02
N VAL A 146 13.81 -12.78 -6.18
CA VAL A 146 12.61 -11.94 -6.14
C VAL A 146 11.96 -12.09 -4.77
N ILE A 147 12.06 -11.05 -3.94
CA ILE A 147 11.64 -11.09 -2.55
C ILE A 147 10.53 -10.07 -2.34
N GLN A 148 9.31 -10.54 -2.08
CA GLN A 148 8.17 -9.65 -1.82
C GLN A 148 8.25 -8.94 -0.47
N GLU A 149 8.99 -9.53 0.48
CA GLU A 149 9.16 -9.06 1.85
C GLU A 149 10.62 -9.03 2.26
N ALA A 150 11.45 -8.28 1.54
CA ALA A 150 12.88 -8.19 1.79
C ALA A 150 13.17 -7.46 3.11
N ASP A 151 14.02 -8.08 3.93
CA ASP A 151 14.77 -7.40 4.99
C ASP A 151 16.06 -6.84 4.38
N LEU A 152 16.03 -5.56 4.01
CA LEU A 152 17.18 -4.91 3.39
C LEU A 152 18.36 -4.76 4.36
N SER A 153 18.16 -4.87 5.67
CA SER A 153 19.26 -4.76 6.64
C SER A 153 20.24 -5.94 6.56
N ALA A 154 19.79 -7.08 6.00
CA ALA A 154 20.63 -8.24 5.73
C ALA A 154 21.40 -8.12 4.39
N CYS A 155 21.08 -7.12 3.56
CA CYS A 155 21.71 -6.95 2.25
C CYS A 155 23.04 -6.18 2.37
N PRO A 156 24.05 -6.50 1.53
CA PRO A 156 25.30 -5.74 1.52
C PRO A 156 25.09 -4.30 1.07
N ARG A 157 25.66 -3.34 1.83
CA ARG A 157 25.62 -1.91 1.49
C ARG A 157 26.50 -1.50 0.30
N ASP A 158 27.40 -2.36 -0.16
CA ASP A 158 28.25 -2.08 -1.33
C ASP A 158 27.55 -2.42 -2.66
N TYR A 159 26.31 -2.91 -2.62
CA TYR A 159 25.51 -3.20 -3.80
C TYR A 159 24.91 -1.92 -4.35
N PHE A 160 24.86 -1.81 -5.67
CA PHE A 160 24.19 -0.70 -6.34
C PHE A 160 22.67 -0.83 -6.17
N SER A 161 22.07 0.06 -5.40
CA SER A 161 20.64 0.07 -5.13
C SER A 161 19.91 1.09 -6.00
N PHE A 162 18.82 0.68 -6.64
CA PHE A 162 18.07 1.58 -7.50
C PHE A 162 16.58 1.28 -7.52
N THR A 163 15.80 2.25 -7.99
CA THR A 163 14.36 2.14 -8.23
C THR A 163 13.97 2.88 -9.49
N PHE A 164 12.75 2.64 -9.95
CA PHE A 164 12.08 3.51 -10.91
C PHE A 164 10.80 4.07 -10.31
N VAL A 165 10.47 5.31 -10.65
CA VAL A 165 9.25 6.01 -10.25
C VAL A 165 8.46 6.43 -11.47
N ARG A 166 7.21 6.84 -11.26
CA ARG A 166 6.31 7.33 -12.31
C ARG A 166 5.54 8.54 -11.82
N ASN A 167 5.21 9.46 -12.74
CA ASN A 167 4.35 10.60 -12.45
C ASN A 167 3.08 10.12 -11.72
N PRO A 168 2.74 10.64 -10.53
CA PRO A 168 1.62 10.13 -9.75
C PRO A 168 0.26 10.19 -10.47
N TYR A 169 0.02 11.20 -11.33
CA TYR A 169 -1.21 11.26 -12.14
C TYR A 169 -1.28 10.09 -13.12
N ASP A 170 -0.20 9.85 -13.84
CA ASP A 170 -0.15 8.77 -14.83
C ASP A 170 -0.16 7.38 -14.17
N ARG A 171 0.48 7.26 -13.00
CA ARG A 171 0.44 6.06 -12.15
C ARG A 171 -0.98 5.75 -11.70
N MET A 172 -1.75 6.74 -11.23
CA MET A 172 -3.14 6.56 -10.81
C MET A 172 -4.01 5.94 -11.92
N VAL A 173 -3.90 6.45 -13.15
CA VAL A 173 -4.63 5.90 -14.30
C VAL A 173 -4.17 4.49 -14.65
N SER A 174 -2.86 4.20 -14.54
CA SER A 174 -2.32 2.86 -14.75
C SER A 174 -2.84 1.84 -13.74
N ILE A 175 -2.93 2.23 -12.46
CA ILE A 175 -3.51 1.41 -11.40
C ILE A 175 -4.99 1.18 -11.71
N PHE A 176 -5.77 2.24 -11.94
CA PHE A 176 -7.19 2.12 -12.23
C PHE A 176 -7.47 1.16 -13.39
N ARG A 177 -6.75 1.31 -14.52
CA ARG A 177 -6.92 0.42 -15.69
C ARG A 177 -6.47 -1.01 -15.42
N HIS A 178 -5.58 -1.24 -14.48
CA HIS A 178 -5.15 -2.59 -14.09
C HIS A 178 -6.16 -3.22 -13.12
N GLU A 179 -6.57 -2.48 -12.09
CA GLU A 179 -7.47 -2.95 -11.03
C GLU A 179 -8.91 -3.07 -11.49
N ALA A 180 -9.38 -2.17 -12.38
CA ALA A 180 -10.69 -2.30 -13.00
C ALA A 180 -10.82 -3.60 -13.81
N ASN A 181 -9.71 -4.17 -14.29
CA ASN A 181 -9.65 -5.41 -15.05
C ASN A 181 -9.31 -6.65 -14.20
N ASN A 182 -8.84 -6.49 -12.96
CA ASN A 182 -8.45 -7.58 -12.07
C ASN A 182 -9.38 -7.64 -10.84
N PHE A 183 -10.62 -8.05 -11.14
CA PHE A 183 -11.82 -8.00 -10.29
C PHE A 183 -11.74 -8.74 -8.92
N ASN A 184 -10.74 -9.60 -8.70
CA ASN A 184 -10.78 -10.61 -7.62
C ASN A 184 -9.88 -10.35 -6.42
N ARG A 185 -9.05 -9.29 -6.40
CA ARG A 185 -8.08 -9.05 -5.31
C ARG A 185 -8.25 -7.74 -4.55
N ASN A 186 -9.22 -6.89 -4.92
CA ASN A 186 -9.24 -5.51 -4.46
C ASN A 186 -10.52 -5.11 -3.70
N VAL A 187 -10.32 -4.50 -2.54
CA VAL A 187 -11.36 -3.98 -1.62
C VAL A 187 -12.25 -2.92 -2.30
N TYR A 188 -11.71 -2.25 -3.31
CA TYR A 188 -12.36 -1.15 -4.03
C TYR A 188 -13.70 -1.54 -4.69
N ARG A 189 -13.73 -2.62 -5.49
CA ARG A 189 -14.94 -2.97 -6.26
C ARG A 189 -16.12 -3.34 -5.36
N PRO A 190 -15.97 -4.26 -4.38
CA PRO A 190 -17.03 -4.53 -3.42
C PRO A 190 -17.50 -3.27 -2.68
N ALA A 191 -16.56 -2.35 -2.35
CA ALA A 191 -16.92 -1.08 -1.72
C ALA A 191 -17.76 -0.19 -2.65
N MET A 192 -17.42 -0.09 -3.95
CA MET A 192 -18.19 0.71 -4.90
C MET A 192 -19.57 0.14 -5.20
N GLU A 193 -19.65 -1.16 -5.47
CA GLU A 193 -20.92 -1.86 -5.72
C GLU A 193 -21.88 -1.67 -4.54
N TRP A 194 -21.35 -1.78 -3.32
CA TRP A 194 -22.14 -1.53 -2.12
C TRP A 194 -22.59 -0.06 -1.98
N LEU A 195 -21.73 0.89 -2.32
CA LEU A 195 -22.07 2.33 -2.32
C LEU A 195 -23.09 2.71 -3.41
N GLY A 196 -23.50 1.77 -4.27
CA GLY A 196 -24.29 2.06 -5.46
C GLY A 196 -23.53 2.94 -6.46
N ARG A 197 -22.19 2.90 -6.40
CA ARG A 197 -21.28 3.66 -7.27
C ARG A 197 -20.69 2.73 -8.31
N ASP A 198 -20.45 3.25 -9.51
CA ASP A 198 -19.84 2.45 -10.57
C ASP A 198 -18.34 2.23 -10.27
N PRO A 199 -17.89 0.97 -10.03
CA PRO A 199 -16.47 0.66 -9.91
C PRO A 199 -15.66 0.94 -11.18
N ALA A 200 -16.32 1.04 -12.35
CA ALA A 200 -15.69 1.40 -13.62
C ALA A 200 -15.57 2.92 -13.84
N ASP A 201 -16.00 3.75 -12.87
CA ASP A 201 -15.79 5.20 -12.89
C ASP A 201 -14.43 5.54 -12.23
N PHE A 202 -13.61 6.28 -12.97
CA PHE A 202 -12.29 6.72 -12.51
C PHE A 202 -12.39 7.72 -11.35
N ALA A 203 -13.41 8.58 -11.33
CA ALA A 203 -13.56 9.56 -10.26
C ALA A 203 -13.79 8.88 -8.92
N ASN A 204 -14.62 7.83 -8.90
CA ASN A 204 -14.85 7.02 -7.70
C ASN A 204 -13.58 6.34 -7.20
N PHE A 205 -12.71 5.89 -8.12
CA PHE A 205 -11.44 5.28 -7.76
C PHE A 205 -10.48 6.28 -7.11
N VAL A 206 -10.35 7.47 -7.70
CA VAL A 206 -9.50 8.55 -7.14
C VAL A 206 -10.02 8.98 -5.77
N GLU A 207 -11.33 9.19 -5.62
CA GLU A 207 -11.94 9.56 -4.33
C GLU A 207 -11.72 8.48 -3.27
N PHE A 208 -11.81 7.21 -3.64
CA PHE A 208 -11.52 6.09 -2.75
C PHE A 208 -10.05 6.07 -2.31
N VAL A 209 -9.11 6.12 -3.26
CA VAL A 209 -7.67 6.08 -2.95
C VAL A 209 -7.22 7.29 -2.13
N HIS A 210 -7.72 8.49 -2.45
CA HIS A 210 -7.42 9.70 -1.70
C HIS A 210 -7.80 9.59 -0.21
N ARG A 211 -8.90 8.88 0.10
CA ARG A 211 -9.38 8.67 1.48
C ARG A 211 -8.67 7.54 2.22
N LEU A 212 -7.88 6.69 1.55
CA LEU A 212 -7.12 5.64 2.21
C LEU A 212 -5.86 6.23 2.86
N PRO A 213 -5.58 6.01 4.15
CA PRO A 213 -4.30 6.35 4.74
C PRO A 213 -3.18 5.57 4.06
N ASP A 214 -2.06 6.23 3.89
CA ASP A 214 -0.93 5.66 3.17
C ASP A 214 -0.28 4.49 3.89
N GLY A 215 -0.26 4.52 5.23
CA GLY A 215 0.29 3.45 6.06
C GLY A 215 -0.39 2.10 5.85
N ILE A 216 -1.69 2.10 5.54
CA ILE A 216 -2.49 0.87 5.39
C ILE A 216 -2.82 0.53 3.94
N ALA A 217 -2.63 1.49 3.02
CA ALA A 217 -2.87 1.34 1.60
C ALA A 217 -2.10 0.15 1.02
N ASP A 218 -2.71 -0.56 0.08
CA ASP A 218 -2.03 -1.60 -0.70
C ASP A 218 -0.84 -1.01 -1.48
N ILE A 219 0.21 -1.81 -1.71
CA ILE A 219 1.44 -1.37 -2.38
C ILE A 219 1.17 -0.69 -3.73
N HIS A 220 0.10 -1.08 -4.43
CA HIS A 220 -0.21 -0.52 -5.74
C HIS A 220 -0.70 0.93 -5.66
N VAL A 221 -1.42 1.31 -4.61
CA VAL A 221 -1.98 2.66 -4.40
C VAL A 221 -1.28 3.44 -3.28
N ARG A 222 -0.28 2.85 -2.62
CA ARG A 222 0.59 3.54 -1.68
C ARG A 222 1.50 4.53 -2.41
N SER A 223 1.83 5.66 -1.77
CA SER A 223 2.80 6.61 -2.31
C SER A 223 4.16 5.96 -2.51
N GLN A 224 4.86 6.40 -3.55
CA GLN A 224 6.15 5.84 -3.95
C GLN A 224 7.22 6.13 -2.90
N HIS A 225 7.21 7.32 -2.28
CA HIS A 225 8.16 7.64 -1.21
C HIS A 225 8.01 6.72 0.02
N ARG A 226 6.78 6.36 0.40
CA ARG A 226 6.53 5.39 1.49
C ARG A 226 7.04 3.99 1.16
N LEU A 227 7.07 3.63 -0.12
CA LEU A 227 7.69 2.38 -0.54
C LEU A 227 9.21 2.42 -0.45
N LEU A 228 9.82 3.60 -0.35
CA LEU A 228 11.27 3.80 -0.21
C LEU A 228 11.72 4.25 1.19
N GLU A 229 10.81 4.42 2.13
CA GLU A 229 11.15 4.75 3.52
C GLU A 229 12.06 3.66 4.12
N GLY A 230 12.99 4.02 5.02
CA GLY A 230 13.96 3.07 5.59
C GLY A 230 15.05 2.55 4.63
N VAL A 231 14.95 2.79 3.31
CA VAL A 231 15.93 2.31 2.33
C VAL A 231 17.28 2.99 2.53
N GLU A 232 17.27 4.32 2.73
CA GLU A 232 18.49 5.10 2.91
C GLU A 232 19.28 4.63 4.13
N GLU A 233 18.57 4.33 5.22
CA GLU A 233 19.14 3.84 6.47
C GLU A 233 19.62 2.39 6.40
N THR A 234 19.22 1.61 5.39
CA THR A 234 19.56 0.19 5.25
C THR A 234 20.61 -0.05 4.18
N VAL A 235 20.26 0.15 2.91
CA VAL A 235 21.12 -0.11 1.76
C VAL A 235 21.54 1.16 1.01
N GLY A 236 20.98 2.33 1.38
CA GLY A 236 21.10 3.55 0.57
C GLY A 236 20.21 3.49 -0.67
N LEU A 237 19.95 4.63 -1.33
CA LEU A 237 19.37 4.65 -2.67
C LEU A 237 20.33 5.35 -3.64
N ASP A 238 21.06 4.58 -4.45
CA ASP A 238 22.05 5.16 -5.38
C ASP A 238 21.40 5.82 -6.61
N PHE A 239 20.25 5.32 -7.07
CA PHE A 239 19.59 5.84 -8.26
C PHE A 239 18.06 5.70 -8.24
N ALA A 240 17.35 6.75 -8.65
CA ALA A 240 15.93 6.73 -8.92
C ALA A 240 15.67 7.24 -10.35
N GLY A 241 15.31 6.33 -11.26
CA GLY A 241 14.95 6.66 -12.64
C GLY A 241 13.46 6.92 -12.82
N HIS A 242 13.08 7.53 -13.93
CA HIS A 242 11.69 7.85 -14.24
C HIS A 242 11.18 6.95 -15.35
N LEU A 243 9.95 6.44 -15.22
CA LEU A 243 9.31 5.66 -16.29
C LEU A 243 9.17 6.49 -17.57
N GLU A 244 8.96 7.79 -17.43
CA GLU A 244 8.82 8.73 -18.55
C GLU A 244 10.07 8.77 -19.43
N SER A 245 11.25 8.54 -18.85
CA SER A 245 12.57 8.47 -19.47
C SER A 245 13.20 7.07 -19.33
N LEU A 246 12.38 6.02 -19.28
CA LEU A 246 12.79 4.65 -18.93
C LEU A 246 14.05 4.16 -19.66
N ASN A 247 14.13 4.34 -20.98
CA ASN A 247 15.28 3.88 -21.76
C ASN A 247 16.57 4.64 -21.40
N GLU A 248 16.47 5.95 -21.20
CA GLU A 248 17.61 6.82 -20.90
C GLU A 248 18.11 6.58 -19.47
N ASP A 249 17.20 6.45 -18.52
CA ASP A 249 17.53 6.19 -17.12
C ASP A 249 18.00 4.74 -16.93
N PHE A 250 17.43 3.77 -17.64
CA PHE A 250 17.94 2.40 -17.63
C PHE A 250 19.31 2.28 -18.27
N ALA A 251 19.64 3.08 -19.30
CA ALA A 251 20.99 3.10 -19.85
C ALA A 251 22.04 3.47 -18.81
N ARG A 252 21.72 4.38 -17.87
CA ARG A 252 22.61 4.73 -16.74
C ARG A 252 22.77 3.59 -15.74
N VAL A 253 21.67 2.90 -15.43
CA VAL A 253 21.70 1.68 -14.60
C VAL A 253 22.54 0.60 -15.28
N ALA A 254 22.36 0.41 -16.59
CA ALA A 254 23.04 -0.60 -17.38
C ALA A 254 24.54 -0.33 -17.47
N GLU A 255 24.94 0.93 -17.67
CA GLU A 255 26.34 1.37 -17.61
C GLU A 255 26.96 1.07 -16.24
N ARG A 256 26.24 1.40 -15.15
CA ARG A 256 26.72 1.18 -13.77
C ARG A 256 26.88 -0.30 -13.40
N LEU A 257 26.08 -1.17 -14.01
CA LEU A 257 26.09 -2.62 -13.80
C LEU A 257 26.87 -3.40 -14.87
N GLU A 258 27.42 -2.71 -15.88
CA GLU A 258 28.10 -3.31 -17.04
C GLU A 258 27.23 -4.34 -17.81
N ILE A 259 25.94 -4.04 -17.97
CA ILE A 259 24.96 -4.89 -18.68
C ILE A 259 24.43 -4.22 -19.96
N PRO A 260 23.78 -4.95 -20.87
CA PRO A 260 23.12 -4.36 -22.03
C PRO A 260 22.02 -3.37 -21.63
N SER A 261 21.99 -2.20 -22.29
CA SER A 261 20.99 -1.14 -22.03
C SER A 261 19.69 -1.30 -22.81
N ASP A 262 19.61 -2.26 -23.74
CA ASP A 262 18.40 -2.48 -24.54
C ASP A 262 17.36 -3.26 -23.73
N LEU A 263 16.26 -2.60 -23.39
CA LEU A 263 15.10 -3.21 -22.72
C LEU A 263 14.20 -4.00 -23.69
N GLY A 264 14.50 -3.99 -24.99
CA GLY A 264 13.73 -4.67 -26.01
C GLY A 264 12.30 -4.13 -26.12
N HIS A 265 11.32 -5.03 -26.27
CA HIS A 265 9.92 -4.65 -26.45
C HIS A 265 9.26 -4.25 -25.12
N ILE A 266 9.21 -2.94 -24.85
CA ILE A 266 8.45 -2.39 -23.72
C ILE A 266 6.95 -2.44 -24.06
N THR A 267 6.18 -3.18 -23.27
CA THR A 267 4.71 -3.20 -23.39
C THR A 267 4.14 -1.85 -22.98
N LYS A 268 3.82 -1.01 -23.98
CA LYS A 268 3.06 0.21 -23.73
C LYS A 268 1.61 -0.14 -23.41
N SER A 269 1.11 0.38 -22.29
CA SER A 269 -0.31 0.23 -21.96
C SER A 269 -1.15 0.92 -23.04
N LYS A 270 -2.12 0.20 -23.62
CA LYS A 270 -3.12 0.75 -24.56
C LYS A 270 -4.13 1.62 -23.80
N ARG A 271 -3.70 2.80 -23.34
CA ARG A 271 -4.56 3.79 -22.67
C ARG A 271 -4.16 5.21 -23.06
N GLY A 272 -5.12 6.13 -22.99
CA GLY A 272 -4.88 7.57 -23.12
C GLY A 272 -3.97 8.15 -22.02
N HIS A 273 -3.57 9.40 -22.22
CA HIS A 273 -2.81 10.19 -21.27
C HIS A 273 -3.67 10.53 -20.05
N TYR A 274 -3.08 10.77 -18.87
CA TYR A 274 -3.90 11.01 -17.67
C TYR A 274 -4.80 12.24 -17.77
N ARG A 275 -4.41 13.23 -18.59
CA ARG A 275 -5.23 14.41 -18.92
C ARG A 275 -6.55 14.06 -19.62
N ASP A 276 -6.64 12.90 -20.26
CA ASP A 276 -7.90 12.42 -20.86
C ASP A 276 -8.89 11.91 -19.80
N TYR A 277 -8.43 11.74 -18.55
CA TYR A 277 -9.19 11.17 -17.43
C TYR A 277 -9.42 12.18 -16.29
N CYS A 278 -8.44 13.04 -16.03
CA CYS A 278 -8.42 13.87 -14.84
C CYS A 278 -9.12 15.21 -15.08
N THR A 279 -10.15 15.49 -14.28
CA THR A 279 -10.68 16.85 -14.12
C THR A 279 -9.81 17.62 -13.11
N PRO A 280 -9.92 18.96 -13.02
CA PRO A 280 -9.18 19.74 -12.02
C PRO A 280 -9.39 19.25 -10.59
N LYS A 281 -10.62 18.82 -10.25
CA LYS A 281 -10.91 18.19 -8.95
C LYS A 281 -10.07 16.94 -8.72
N LEU A 282 -9.96 16.06 -9.71
CA LEU A 282 -9.20 14.81 -9.57
C LEU A 282 -7.69 15.09 -9.49
N LEU A 283 -7.18 16.06 -10.26
CA LEU A 283 -5.79 16.51 -10.15
C LEU A 283 -5.47 17.02 -8.74
N ALA A 284 -6.36 17.81 -8.14
CA ALA A 284 -6.18 18.27 -6.76
C ALA A 284 -6.14 17.11 -5.75
N LEU A 285 -7.06 16.15 -5.85
CA LEU A 285 -7.10 14.99 -4.94
C LEU A 285 -5.85 14.10 -5.04
N ILE A 286 -5.37 13.85 -6.28
CA ILE A 286 -4.15 13.07 -6.52
C ILE A 286 -2.92 13.85 -6.06
N GLY A 287 -2.87 15.15 -6.35
CA GLY A 287 -1.78 16.04 -5.96
C GLY A 287 -1.67 16.17 -4.44
N GLU A 288 -2.79 16.25 -3.72
CA GLU A 288 -2.79 16.22 -2.25
C GLU A 288 -2.31 14.87 -1.72
N ARG A 289 -2.83 13.76 -2.26
CA ARG A 289 -2.50 12.41 -1.81
C ARG A 289 -1.01 12.09 -1.98
N TYR A 290 -0.43 12.42 -3.12
CA TYR A 290 0.95 12.06 -3.48
C TYR A 290 1.89 13.26 -3.47
N ARG A 291 1.56 14.34 -2.76
CA ARG A 291 2.33 15.59 -2.74
C ARG A 291 3.83 15.35 -2.56
N ARG A 292 4.18 14.47 -1.62
CA ARG A 292 5.57 14.16 -1.32
C ARG A 292 6.29 13.40 -2.44
N ASP A 293 5.57 12.60 -3.23
CA ASP A 293 6.15 11.97 -4.44
C ASP A 293 6.47 13.04 -5.49
N PHE A 294 5.60 14.04 -5.66
CA PHE A 294 5.87 15.14 -6.60
C PHE A 294 7.14 15.90 -6.21
N GLU A 295 7.25 16.28 -4.93
CA GLU A 295 8.40 16.99 -4.39
C GLU A 295 9.70 16.18 -4.49
N LEU A 296 9.69 14.93 -4.04
CA LEU A 296 10.91 14.11 -3.93
C LEU A 296 11.44 13.66 -5.30
N PHE A 297 10.56 13.39 -6.25
CA PHE A 297 10.94 12.86 -7.57
C PHE A 297 10.92 13.93 -8.67
N GLY A 298 10.77 15.20 -8.31
CA GLY A 298 10.86 16.32 -9.26
C GLY A 298 9.73 16.36 -10.29
N TYR A 299 8.52 15.93 -9.91
CA TYR A 299 7.35 16.08 -10.76
C TYR A 299 6.62 17.39 -10.45
N GLU A 300 6.01 17.98 -11.48
CA GLU A 300 5.18 19.17 -11.34
C GLU A 300 3.73 18.81 -10.99
N LEU A 301 3.15 19.54 -10.04
CA LEU A 301 1.72 19.52 -9.78
C LEU A 301 0.99 20.28 -10.87
N GLU A 302 -0.11 19.72 -11.36
CA GLU A 302 -1.01 20.43 -12.27
C GLU A 302 -2.05 21.21 -11.48
N ALA A 303 -2.31 22.44 -11.92
CA ALA A 303 -3.30 23.35 -11.34
C ALA A 303 -4.69 23.19 -11.99
#